data_AF-A0A7Y8JVJ8-F1
#
_entry.id   AF-A0A7Y8JVJ8-F1
#
_cell.length_a   1.000
_cell.length_b   1.000
_cell.length_c   1.000
_cell.angle_alpha   90.00
_cell.angle_beta   90.00
_cell.angle_gamma   90.00
#
_symmetry.space_group_name_H-M   'P 1'
#
loop_
_entity.id
_entity.type
_entity.pdbx_description
1 polymer ?
#
loop_
_entity_poly.entity_id
_entity_poly.type
_entity_poly.pdbx_seq_one_letter_code
_entity_poly.pdbx_strand_id
1 'polypeptide(L)'
;MIGLIPNFFAVFSAISSQQPRNQVIDLGQCPAIRDIQSKPYTDPDLPPPYGEGYQYSATANGKTWTGQTAATEDDYLSPEYQLKAEEINERNGKVHCDYGGKRLIKNGEVANPYLRLSTLK
;
A
#
# COMPACT_ATOMS: atom_id res chain seq x y z
N MET A 1 31.64 -45.12 48.35
CA MET A 1 32.26 -45.23 47.01
C MET A 1 31.13 -45.02 46.02
N ILE A 2 30.87 -43.81 45.51
CA ILE A 2 31.58 -43.07 44.44
C ILE A 2 31.98 -43.97 43.25
N GLY A 3 31.45 -43.61 42.08
CA GLY A 3 31.74 -44.14 40.74
C GLY A 3 30.47 -44.04 39.87
N LEU A 4 30.01 -42.86 39.40
CA LEU A 4 30.54 -42.03 38.30
C LEU A 4 30.79 -42.84 37.01
N ILE A 5 29.93 -42.64 36.00
CA ILE A 5 30.23 -42.13 34.65
C ILE A 5 28.90 -41.89 33.89
N PRO A 6 28.82 -40.86 33.02
CA PRO A 6 27.59 -40.24 32.53
C PRO A 6 27.20 -40.76 31.13
N ASN A 7 26.06 -40.32 30.58
CA ASN A 7 26.00 -39.84 29.18
C ASN A 7 24.61 -39.33 28.78
N PHE A 8 24.57 -38.02 28.57
CA PHE A 8 23.86 -37.28 27.54
C PHE A 8 22.40 -37.66 27.22
N PHE A 9 21.47 -37.07 27.98
CA PHE A 9 20.17 -36.74 27.39
C PHE A 9 20.34 -35.47 26.56
N ALA A 10 20.09 -35.62 25.25
CA ALA A 10 20.14 -34.55 24.28
C ALA A 10 19.29 -33.37 24.73
N VAL A 11 19.92 -32.20 24.82
CA VAL A 11 19.22 -30.91 24.88
C VAL A 11 18.53 -30.77 23.53
N PHE A 12 17.22 -31.03 23.49
CA PHE A 12 16.39 -30.59 22.38
C PHE A 12 16.37 -29.07 22.43
N SER A 13 17.27 -28.45 21.66
CA SER A 13 17.11 -27.06 21.27
C SER A 13 15.75 -26.95 20.60
N ALA A 14 14.77 -26.39 21.31
CA ALA A 14 13.55 -25.93 20.71
C ALA A 14 13.97 -24.85 19.70
N ILE A 15 14.10 -25.26 18.44
CA ILE A 15 14.13 -24.35 17.30
C ILE A 15 12.76 -23.71 17.34
N SER A 16 12.67 -22.56 18.02
CA SER A 16 11.60 -21.61 17.83
C SER A 16 11.73 -21.16 16.38
N SER A 17 11.16 -21.98 15.51
CA SER A 17 10.84 -21.62 14.15
C SER A 17 9.85 -20.48 14.32
N GLN A 18 10.37 -19.26 14.32
CA GLN A 18 9.60 -18.08 14.01
C GLN A 18 9.01 -18.36 12.64
N GLN A 19 7.83 -18.98 12.64
CA GLN A 19 6.96 -19.05 11.49
C GLN A 19 6.94 -17.63 10.95
N PRO A 20 7.29 -17.39 9.68
CA PRO A 20 6.98 -16.11 9.07
C PRO A 20 5.49 -15.96 9.30
N ARG A 21 5.10 -14.93 10.06
CA ARG A 21 3.69 -14.59 10.24
C ARG A 21 3.18 -14.47 8.81
N ASN A 22 2.34 -15.42 8.42
CA ASN A 22 1.51 -15.29 7.24
C ASN A 22 0.54 -14.18 7.62
N GLN A 23 1.02 -12.94 7.58
CA GLN A 23 0.19 -11.77 7.66
C GLN A 23 -0.61 -11.86 6.38
N VAL A 24 -1.81 -12.43 6.50
CA VAL A 24 -2.89 -12.04 5.61
C VAL A 24 -2.89 -10.53 5.71
N ILE A 25 -2.33 -9.89 4.68
CA ILE A 25 -2.31 -8.44 4.57
C ILE A 25 -3.79 -8.08 4.53
N ASP A 26 -4.32 -7.60 5.66
CA ASP A 26 -5.72 -7.23 5.74
C ASP A 26 -5.90 -5.90 5.02
N LEU A 27 -5.98 -6.01 3.69
CA LEU A 27 -6.32 -4.92 2.80
C LEU A 27 -7.70 -4.33 3.11
N GLY A 28 -8.50 -4.97 3.98
CA GLY A 28 -9.79 -4.43 4.46
C GLY A 28 -9.68 -3.12 5.23
N GLN A 29 -8.47 -2.75 5.68
CA GLN A 29 -8.22 -1.43 6.24
C GLN A 29 -8.19 -0.32 5.19
N CYS A 30 -7.85 -0.65 3.95
CA CYS A 30 -7.79 0.29 2.85
C CYS A 30 -9.19 0.72 2.39
N PRO A 31 -9.39 2.01 2.06
CA PRO A 31 -10.59 2.44 1.38
C PRO A 31 -10.95 1.56 0.18
N ALA A 32 -12.21 1.15 0.07
CA ALA A 32 -12.66 0.53 -1.17
C ALA A 32 -12.62 1.59 -2.28
N ILE A 33 -12.27 1.18 -3.51
CA ILE A 33 -12.11 2.10 -4.65
C ILE A 33 -13.34 3.01 -4.85
N ARG A 34 -14.54 2.43 -4.69
CA ARG A 34 -15.82 3.15 -4.80
C ARG A 34 -16.02 4.26 -3.75
N ASP A 35 -15.29 4.20 -2.64
CA ASP A 35 -15.36 5.16 -1.54
C ASP A 35 -14.26 6.23 -1.66
N ILE A 36 -13.35 6.10 -2.65
CA ILE A 36 -12.34 7.10 -2.98
C ILE A 36 -12.96 8.12 -3.93
N GLN A 37 -12.72 9.39 -3.63
CA GLN A 37 -13.09 10.52 -4.47
C GLN A 37 -11.82 11.15 -5.03
N SER A 38 -11.87 11.55 -6.30
CA SER A 38 -10.83 12.29 -7.00
C SER A 38 -11.30 13.71 -7.32
N LYS A 39 -10.35 14.63 -7.43
CA LYS A 39 -10.54 15.95 -8.04
C LYS A 39 -9.25 16.36 -8.76
N PRO A 40 -9.34 17.13 -9.86
CA PRO A 40 -8.16 17.73 -10.47
C PRO A 40 -7.36 18.54 -9.45
N TYR A 41 -6.05 18.45 -9.54
CA TYR A 41 -5.10 19.14 -8.67
C TYR A 41 -3.86 19.55 -9.47
N THR A 42 -3.38 20.76 -9.19
CA THR A 42 -2.10 21.25 -9.71
C THR A 42 -1.20 21.55 -8.53
N ASP A 43 -0.05 20.87 -8.46
CA ASP A 43 0.99 21.17 -7.49
C ASP A 43 1.61 22.54 -7.84
N PRO A 44 1.49 23.57 -6.96
CA PRO A 44 2.01 24.90 -7.24
C PRO A 44 3.54 24.97 -7.30
N ASP A 45 4.24 23.98 -6.75
CA ASP A 45 5.69 23.94 -6.69
C ASP A 45 6.30 23.30 -7.96
N LEU A 46 5.48 22.74 -8.85
CA LEU A 46 5.90 22.08 -10.08
C LEU A 46 5.37 22.81 -11.32
N PRO A 47 6.22 23.06 -12.34
CA PRO A 47 5.75 23.64 -13.59
C PRO A 47 4.87 22.64 -14.36
N PRO A 48 3.89 23.12 -15.15
CA PRO A 48 3.16 22.26 -16.08
C PRO A 48 4.09 21.55 -17.10
N PRO A 49 3.73 20.33 -17.54
CA PRO A 49 2.60 19.52 -17.08
C PRO A 49 2.92 18.71 -15.81
N TYR A 50 4.12 18.82 -15.24
CA TYR A 50 4.59 17.95 -14.15
C TYR A 50 3.81 18.12 -12.85
N GLY A 51 3.25 19.31 -12.60
CA GLY A 51 2.37 19.56 -11.46
C GLY A 51 0.92 19.12 -11.66
N GLU A 52 0.51 18.78 -12.89
CA GLU A 52 -0.88 18.45 -13.20
C GLU A 52 -1.21 17.01 -12.84
N GLY A 53 -2.36 16.81 -12.19
CA GLY A 53 -2.87 15.49 -11.86
C GLY A 53 -4.13 15.56 -11.00
N TYR A 54 -4.21 14.69 -10.00
CA TYR A 54 -5.41 14.52 -9.19
C TYR A 54 -5.07 14.39 -7.71
N GLN A 55 -5.93 14.96 -6.88
CA GLN A 55 -5.95 14.73 -5.45
C GLN A 55 -7.07 13.74 -5.12
N TYR A 56 -6.77 12.81 -4.23
CA TYR A 56 -7.66 11.74 -3.81
C TYR A 56 -7.94 11.84 -2.33
N SER A 57 -9.19 11.58 -1.95
CA SER A 57 -9.63 11.51 -0.56
C SER A 57 -10.62 10.38 -0.34
N ALA A 58 -10.57 9.75 0.82
CA ALA A 58 -11.54 8.74 1.21
C ALA A 58 -11.74 8.74 2.73
N THR A 59 -12.87 8.21 3.19
CA THR A 59 -13.11 7.92 4.61
C THR A 59 -13.43 6.45 4.76
N ALA A 60 -12.59 5.73 5.49
CA ALA A 60 -12.75 4.29 5.72
C ALA A 60 -12.24 3.94 7.12
N ASN A 61 -12.95 3.05 7.81
CA ASN A 61 -12.58 2.57 9.14
C ASN A 61 -12.35 3.70 10.17
N GLY A 62 -13.16 4.77 10.09
CA GLY A 62 -13.05 5.94 10.96
C GLY A 62 -11.81 6.80 10.71
N LYS A 63 -11.06 6.56 9.63
CA LYS A 63 -9.87 7.32 9.25
C LYS A 63 -10.11 8.08 7.95
N THR A 64 -9.51 9.26 7.86
CA THR A 64 -9.45 10.05 6.62
C THR A 64 -8.15 9.75 5.90
N TRP A 65 -8.27 9.45 4.61
CA TRP A 65 -7.19 9.07 3.73
C TRP A 65 -6.99 10.14 2.66
N THR A 66 -5.75 10.44 2.33
CA THR A 66 -5.39 11.39 1.27
C THR A 66 -4.21 10.88 0.45
N GLY A 67 -4.25 11.17 -0.85
CA GLY A 67 -3.16 10.92 -1.78
C GLY A 67 -3.22 11.86 -2.97
N GLN A 68 -2.17 11.87 -3.78
CA GLN A 68 -2.06 12.71 -4.96
C GLN A 68 -1.30 11.95 -6.06
N THR A 69 -1.64 12.24 -7.30
CA THR A 69 -0.85 11.91 -8.49
C THR A 69 -0.53 13.21 -9.22
N ALA A 70 0.62 13.24 -9.87
CA ALA A 70 1.11 14.36 -10.65
C ALA A 70 1.75 13.85 -11.95
N ALA A 71 2.02 14.75 -12.88
CA ALA A 71 2.49 14.45 -14.23
C ALA A 71 1.58 13.44 -14.98
N THR A 72 0.26 13.57 -14.81
CA THR A 72 -0.71 12.71 -15.48
C THR A 72 -2.02 13.44 -15.74
N GLU A 73 -2.62 13.21 -16.91
CA GLU A 73 -3.98 13.66 -17.22
C GLU A 73 -5.07 12.67 -16.78
N ASP A 74 -4.66 11.47 -16.37
CA ASP A 74 -5.55 10.37 -16.05
C ASP A 74 -6.01 10.40 -14.59
N ASP A 75 -7.33 10.33 -14.41
CA ASP A 75 -7.91 9.93 -13.13
C ASP A 75 -7.87 8.40 -13.01
N TYR A 76 -7.02 7.90 -12.12
CA TYR A 76 -6.85 6.45 -11.91
C TYR A 76 -8.06 5.77 -11.26
N LEU A 77 -9.08 6.51 -10.83
CA LEU A 77 -10.38 5.93 -10.44
C LEU A 77 -11.24 5.53 -11.64
N SER A 78 -10.86 5.90 -12.87
CA SER A 78 -11.57 5.45 -14.07
C SER A 78 -11.63 3.92 -14.13
N PRO A 79 -12.81 3.30 -14.38
CA PRO A 79 -12.99 1.85 -14.34
C PRO A 79 -12.05 1.05 -15.25
N GLU A 80 -11.57 1.67 -16.34
CA GLU A 80 -10.64 1.04 -17.28
C GLU A 80 -9.30 0.65 -16.66
N TYR A 81 -8.87 1.40 -15.64
CA TYR A 81 -7.63 1.16 -14.90
C TYR A 81 -7.76 0.05 -13.88
N GLN A 82 -8.97 -0.45 -13.58
CA GLN A 82 -9.21 -1.60 -12.69
C GLN A 82 -8.38 -1.53 -11.39
N LEU A 83 -8.36 -0.34 -10.78
CA LEU A 83 -7.56 -0.06 -9.61
C LEU A 83 -7.95 -1.02 -8.47
N LYS A 84 -6.97 -1.53 -7.74
CA LYS A 84 -7.17 -2.43 -6.60
C LYS A 84 -6.11 -2.17 -5.54
N ALA A 85 -6.45 -2.41 -4.27
CA ALA A 85 -5.46 -2.37 -3.21
C ALA A 85 -4.47 -3.53 -3.39
N GLU A 86 -3.18 -3.24 -3.29
CA GLU A 86 -2.10 -4.23 -3.45
C GLU A 86 -1.31 -4.40 -2.16
N GLU A 87 -1.05 -3.31 -1.43
CA GLU A 87 -0.25 -3.34 -0.21
C GLU A 87 -0.81 -2.36 0.83
N ILE A 88 -0.71 -2.74 2.11
CA ILE A 88 -0.86 -1.81 3.23
C ILE A 88 0.42 -1.83 4.06
N ASN A 89 0.95 -0.66 4.37
CA ASN A 89 2.17 -0.52 5.15
C ASN A 89 2.07 0.65 6.13
N GLU A 90 2.67 0.51 7.30
CA GLU A 90 2.79 1.61 8.26
C GLU A 90 4.20 2.21 8.20
N ARG A 91 4.30 3.52 7.97
CA ARG A 91 5.57 4.25 7.97
C ARG A 91 5.40 5.56 8.72
N ASN A 92 6.33 5.86 9.64
CA ASN A 92 6.33 7.10 10.42
C ASN A 92 5.00 7.37 11.17
N GLY A 93 4.33 6.32 11.66
CA GLY A 93 3.04 6.40 12.35
C GLY A 93 1.86 6.75 11.44
N LYS A 94 2.03 6.70 10.11
CA LYS A 94 0.94 6.80 9.13
C LYS A 94 0.74 5.44 8.46
N VAL A 95 -0.52 5.09 8.24
CA VAL A 95 -0.86 3.91 7.44
C VAL A 95 -0.98 4.35 5.99
N HIS A 96 -0.35 3.59 5.10
CA HIS A 96 -0.34 3.77 3.66
C HIS A 96 -1.05 2.59 2.99
N CYS A 97 -1.90 2.90 2.03
CA CYS A 97 -2.53 1.93 1.15
C CYS A 97 -2.06 2.20 -0.27
N ASP A 98 -1.40 1.22 -0.85
CA ASP A 98 -0.89 1.25 -2.21
C ASP A 98 -1.86 0.50 -3.11
N TYR A 99 -2.27 1.17 -4.18
CA TYR A 99 -3.19 0.67 -5.17
C TYR A 99 -2.50 0.62 -6.52
N GLY A 100 -2.56 -0.55 -7.15
CA GLY A 100 -2.10 -0.77 -8.51
C GLY A 100 -3.28 -0.98 -9.44
N GLY A 101 -3.11 -0.52 -10.68
CA GLY A 101 -4.10 -0.71 -11.73
C GLY A 101 -3.54 -1.48 -12.93
N LYS A 102 -4.44 -1.81 -13.85
CA LYS A 102 -4.11 -2.34 -15.16
C LYS A 102 -3.36 -1.28 -15.97
N ARG A 103 -2.16 -1.64 -16.42
CA ARG A 103 -1.42 -0.85 -17.41
C ARG A 103 -2.20 -0.75 -18.71
N LEU A 104 -2.38 0.47 -19.22
CA LEU A 104 -3.02 0.74 -20.51
C LEU A 104 -2.06 1.45 -21.46
N ILE A 105 -2.28 1.27 -22.76
CA ILE A 105 -1.58 1.99 -23.81
C ILE A 105 -2.65 2.63 -24.68
N LYS A 106 -2.68 3.96 -24.75
CA LYS A 106 -3.65 4.75 -25.52
C LYS A 106 -2.88 5.70 -26.41
N ASN A 107 -3.11 5.67 -27.72
CA ASN A 107 -2.49 6.59 -28.69
C ASN A 107 -0.94 6.69 -28.60
N GLY A 108 -0.27 5.62 -28.19
CA GLY A 108 1.19 5.60 -28.01
C GLY A 108 1.68 6.02 -26.63
N GLU A 109 0.78 6.52 -25.77
CA GLU A 109 1.07 6.87 -24.38
C GLU A 109 0.81 5.68 -23.46
N VAL A 110 1.65 5.53 -22.44
CA VAL A 110 1.58 4.44 -21.47
C VAL A 110 1.07 4.99 -20.15
N ALA A 111 -0.11 4.55 -19.75
CA ALA A 111 -0.65 4.79 -18.42
C ALA A 111 -0.31 3.58 -17.52
N ASN A 112 0.41 3.82 -16.43
CA ASN A 112 0.70 2.82 -15.40
C ASN A 112 0.11 3.29 -14.05
N PRO A 113 -1.15 2.95 -13.77
CA PRO A 113 -1.86 3.49 -12.62
C PRO A 113 -1.23 3.04 -11.31
N TYR A 114 -0.87 4.03 -10.50
CA TYR A 114 -0.40 3.83 -9.15
C TYR A 114 -0.95 4.95 -8.28
N LEU A 115 -1.65 4.57 -7.22
CA LEU A 115 -2.20 5.49 -6.24
C LEU A 115 -1.75 5.06 -4.84
N ARG A 116 -1.20 6.00 -4.08
CA ARG A 116 -0.90 5.79 -2.66
C ARG A 116 -1.78 6.72 -1.83
N LEU A 117 -2.61 6.14 -0.98
CA LEU A 117 -3.35 6.89 0.04
C LEU A 117 -2.63 6.75 1.39
N SER A 118 -2.67 7.81 2.19
CA SER A 118 -2.13 7.80 3.55
C SER A 118 -3.12 8.38 4.54
N THR A 119 -3.13 7.87 5.77
CA THR A 119 -3.96 8.43 6.84
C THR A 119 -3.47 9.82 7.22
N LEU A 120 -4.41 10.74 7.45
CA LEU A 120 -4.09 12.00 8.13
C LEU A 120 -3.62 11.70 9.56
N LYS A 121 -2.68 12.51 10.05
CA LYS A 121 -2.15 12.43 11.42
C LYS A 121 -3.11 13.08 12.40
#